data_AF-G4RRB5-F1
#
_entry.id   AF-G4RRB5-F1
#
_cell.length_a   1.000
_cell.length_b   1.000
_cell.length_c   1.000
_cell.angle_alpha   90.00
_cell.angle_beta   90.00
_cell.angle_gamma   90.00
#
_symmetry.space_group_name_H-M   'P 1'
#
loop_
_entity.id
_entity.type
_entity.pdbx_description
1 polymer ?
#
loop_
_entity_poly.entity_id
_entity_poly.type
_entity_poly.pdbx_seq_one_letter_code
_entity_poly.pdbx_strand_id
1 'polypeptide(L)'
;MANIFENCSYHSPYEPYYLNCTNTTNQCTLVQDVETIESIIFWIDFLIPCTLFVVACFLNAYYLSILVPEFTEMNDITKKQYIFMVSRAISALTACVIMLALRILQLITSSFTIYFLFFLIDDLSFYSLLGSYVGSAILLYLATIRPILYSNRISVRTVYKFAIANLITSVVLAITTAMFQAADLSDGPFQCDLKHCQPITNMIMLVLILTSFLIPIVTLSFVLVTLCFYKNRSESIGDFTTDNSVSKSARTRLAWTLFTFTLITLTEAIPSFYLVGTSIDSSMIICSNFYKADHLIVPFTMNSLKTLAWAIALNVDPLCSLLFDPRIRKVWVQHTEKLKLVIQNTICGFSSTKSSKV
;
A
#
# COMPACT_ATOMS: atom_id res chain seq x y z
N MET A 1 27.65 -36.52 -16.42
CA MET A 1 27.71 -35.09 -16.79
C MET A 1 28.63 -34.42 -15.78
N ALA A 2 29.61 -33.64 -16.22
CA ALA A 2 30.45 -32.86 -15.32
C ALA A 2 29.59 -31.74 -14.70
N ASN A 3 29.75 -31.49 -13.39
CA ASN A 3 29.00 -30.43 -12.71
C ASN A 3 29.53 -29.08 -13.21
N ILE A 4 28.65 -28.25 -13.80
CA ILE A 4 29.05 -26.94 -14.33
C ILE A 4 29.61 -26.02 -13.23
N PHE A 5 29.24 -26.25 -11.97
CA PHE A 5 29.69 -25.46 -10.82
C PHE A 5 30.95 -26.02 -10.14
N GLU A 6 31.54 -27.12 -10.63
CA GLU A 6 32.64 -27.84 -9.96
C GLU A 6 33.89 -26.97 -9.74
N ASN A 7 34.12 -25.99 -10.62
CA ASN A 7 35.26 -25.05 -10.53
C ASN A 7 34.91 -23.71 -9.86
N CYS A 8 33.72 -23.57 -9.26
CA CYS A 8 33.33 -22.35 -8.55
C CYS A 8 33.92 -22.33 -7.14
N SER A 9 34.39 -21.16 -6.70
CA SER A 9 34.87 -20.97 -5.32
C SER A 9 33.73 -20.83 -4.31
N TYR A 10 32.55 -20.48 -4.79
CA TYR A 10 31.33 -20.30 -4.03
C TYR A 10 30.31 -21.35 -4.45
N HIS A 11 29.66 -21.98 -3.47
CA HIS A 11 28.62 -22.96 -3.72
C HIS A 11 27.27 -22.56 -3.14
N SER A 12 26.25 -22.59 -3.98
CA SER A 12 24.88 -22.17 -3.62
C SER A 12 23.97 -23.38 -3.42
N PRO A 13 23.00 -23.33 -2.48
CA PRO A 13 21.97 -24.38 -2.37
C PRO A 13 21.09 -24.50 -3.62
N TYR A 14 21.10 -23.50 -4.51
CA TYR A 14 20.29 -23.49 -5.73
C TYR A 14 20.96 -24.17 -6.94
N GLU A 15 22.24 -24.55 -6.85
CA GLU A 15 22.97 -25.24 -7.93
C GLU A 15 22.26 -26.46 -8.53
N PRO A 16 21.63 -27.36 -7.74
CA PRO A 16 20.97 -28.55 -8.28
C PRO A 16 19.89 -28.25 -9.32
N TYR A 17 19.26 -27.06 -9.24
CA TYR A 17 18.20 -26.65 -10.17
C TYR A 17 18.74 -26.16 -11.53
N TYR A 18 20.02 -25.80 -11.61
CA TYR A 18 20.63 -25.20 -12.80
C TYR A 18 21.71 -26.06 -13.47
N LEU A 19 21.89 -27.32 -13.03
CA LEU A 19 22.90 -28.23 -13.58
C LEU A 19 22.77 -28.45 -15.11
N ASN A 20 21.56 -28.35 -15.64
CA ASN A 20 21.28 -28.50 -17.08
C ASN A 20 21.51 -27.21 -17.89
N CYS A 21 21.85 -26.10 -17.23
CA CYS A 21 21.98 -24.79 -17.84
C CYS A 21 23.43 -24.53 -18.29
N THR A 22 23.93 -25.30 -19.27
CA THR A 22 25.34 -25.30 -19.71
C THR A 22 25.75 -24.19 -20.68
N ASN A 23 24.82 -23.41 -21.22
CA ASN A 23 25.07 -22.37 -22.24
C ASN A 23 25.60 -21.04 -21.65
N THR A 24 26.56 -21.08 -20.72
CA THR A 24 27.22 -19.89 -20.18
C THR A 24 28.63 -20.22 -19.70
N THR A 25 29.53 -19.24 -19.77
CA THR A 25 30.88 -19.31 -19.20
C THR A 25 30.98 -18.64 -17.83
N ASN A 26 29.94 -17.92 -17.41
CA ASN A 26 29.91 -17.13 -16.17
C ASN A 26 29.03 -17.76 -15.07
N GLN A 27 28.94 -19.08 -15.04
CA GLN A 27 28.05 -19.84 -14.14
C GLN A 27 28.26 -19.53 -12.64
N CYS A 28 29.51 -19.27 -12.21
CA CYS A 28 29.82 -19.00 -10.80
C CYS A 28 29.29 -17.65 -10.30
N THR A 29 29.29 -16.62 -11.14
CA THR A 29 28.70 -15.32 -10.78
C THR A 29 27.18 -15.37 -10.90
N LEU A 30 26.65 -16.00 -11.96
CA LEU A 30 25.20 -16.10 -12.14
C LEU A 30 24.51 -16.88 -11.01
N VAL A 31 25.13 -17.91 -10.44
CA VAL A 31 24.53 -18.63 -9.30
C VAL A 31 24.55 -17.79 -8.00
N GLN A 32 25.55 -16.92 -7.82
CA GLN A 32 25.56 -15.94 -6.73
C GLN A 32 24.46 -14.90 -6.89
N ASP A 33 24.23 -14.44 -8.13
CA ASP A 33 23.17 -13.49 -8.47
C ASP A 33 21.79 -14.10 -8.20
N VAL A 34 21.57 -15.37 -8.57
CA VAL A 34 20.34 -16.10 -8.27
C VAL A 34 20.10 -16.20 -6.76
N GLU A 35 21.11 -16.61 -5.99
CA GLU A 35 20.96 -16.69 -4.54
C GLU A 35 20.65 -15.33 -3.91
N THR A 36 21.25 -14.26 -4.44
CA THR A 36 20.96 -12.89 -4.03
C THR A 36 19.51 -12.52 -4.34
N ILE A 37 19.02 -12.83 -5.54
CA ILE A 37 17.62 -12.61 -5.95
C ILE A 37 16.66 -13.37 -5.03
N GLU A 38 16.88 -14.67 -4.83
CA GLU A 38 16.04 -15.51 -3.98
C GLU A 38 16.01 -15.02 -2.52
N SER A 39 17.17 -14.58 -2.00
CA SER A 39 17.25 -13.99 -0.66
C SER A 39 16.45 -12.68 -0.55
N ILE A 40 16.54 -11.81 -1.57
CA ILE A 40 15.76 -10.56 -1.64
C ILE A 40 14.26 -10.86 -1.71
N ILE A 41 13.84 -11.78 -2.58
CA ILE A 41 12.43 -12.19 -2.70
C ILE A 41 11.93 -12.74 -1.36
N PHE A 42 12.69 -13.65 -0.74
CA PHE A 42 12.28 -14.26 0.52
C PHE A 42 12.15 -13.24 1.67
N TRP A 43 13.15 -12.38 1.88
CA TRP A 43 13.15 -11.45 3.02
C TRP A 43 12.33 -10.19 2.75
N ILE A 44 12.55 -9.53 1.61
CA ILE A 44 12.06 -8.18 1.33
C ILE A 44 10.70 -8.22 0.62
N ASP A 45 10.40 -9.22 -0.21
CA ASP A 45 9.09 -9.32 -0.90
C ASP A 45 8.08 -10.20 -0.14
N PHE A 46 8.56 -11.25 0.52
CA PHE A 46 7.69 -12.23 1.17
C PHE A 46 7.61 -12.04 2.70
N LEU A 47 8.66 -12.35 3.46
CA LEU A 47 8.56 -12.50 4.91
C LEU A 47 8.23 -11.18 5.61
N ILE A 48 9.03 -10.13 5.39
CA ILE A 48 8.80 -8.83 6.04
C ILE A 48 7.44 -8.25 5.63
N PRO A 49 7.09 -8.15 4.33
CA PRO A 49 5.78 -7.64 3.93
C PRO A 49 4.61 -8.45 4.46
N CYS A 50 4.67 -9.79 4.46
CA CYS A 50 3.61 -10.62 5.02
C CYS A 50 3.35 -10.29 6.49
N THR A 51 4.41 -10.16 7.31
CA THR A 51 4.23 -9.77 8.72
C THR A 51 3.59 -8.38 8.85
N LEU A 52 4.01 -7.42 8.03
CA LEU A 52 3.46 -6.07 8.02
C LEU A 52 2.01 -6.02 7.52
N PHE A 53 1.63 -6.84 6.53
CA PHE A 53 0.25 -6.94 6.05
C PHE A 53 -0.67 -7.58 7.08
N VAL A 54 -0.19 -8.57 7.85
CA VAL A 54 -0.96 -9.14 8.97
C VAL A 54 -1.23 -8.07 10.02
N VAL A 55 -0.20 -7.32 10.43
CA VAL A 55 -0.36 -6.19 11.36
C VAL A 55 -1.32 -5.14 10.79
N ALA A 56 -1.16 -4.78 9.51
CA ALA A 56 -2.03 -3.83 8.82
C ALA A 56 -3.49 -4.31 8.78
N CYS A 57 -3.72 -5.61 8.56
CA CYS A 57 -5.06 -6.18 8.52
C CYS A 57 -5.77 -6.00 9.87
N PHE A 58 -5.11 -6.38 10.98
CA PHE A 58 -5.67 -6.17 12.32
C PHE A 58 -5.89 -4.69 12.63
N LEU A 59 -4.91 -3.86 12.28
CA LEU A 59 -4.97 -2.44 12.56
C LEU A 59 -6.07 -1.72 11.78
N ASN A 60 -6.22 -2.02 10.47
CA ASN A 60 -7.27 -1.44 9.64
C ASN A 60 -8.66 -1.97 10.05
N ALA A 61 -8.79 -3.25 10.40
CA ALA A 61 -10.03 -3.80 10.93
C ALA A 61 -10.43 -3.11 12.25
N TYR A 62 -9.48 -2.92 13.16
CA TYR A 62 -9.71 -2.20 14.40
C TYR A 62 -10.06 -0.74 14.16
N TYR A 63 -9.32 -0.04 13.29
CA TYR A 63 -9.61 1.34 12.92
C TYR A 63 -11.02 1.48 12.33
N LEU A 64 -11.40 0.58 11.41
CA LEU A 64 -12.74 0.57 10.81
C LEU A 64 -13.83 0.31 11.86
N SER A 65 -13.58 -0.54 12.85
CA SER A 65 -14.52 -0.81 13.95
C SER A 65 -14.81 0.41 14.82
N ILE A 66 -13.89 1.37 14.92
CA ILE A 66 -14.10 2.66 15.58
C ILE A 66 -14.71 3.67 14.62
N LEU A 67 -14.20 3.70 13.38
CA LEU A 67 -14.56 4.71 12.39
C LEU A 67 -16.03 4.61 11.96
N VAL A 68 -16.55 3.40 11.74
CA VAL A 68 -17.91 3.19 11.23
C VAL A 68 -18.98 3.67 12.23
N PRO A 69 -18.95 3.28 13.52
CA PRO A 69 -19.88 3.81 14.51
C PRO A 69 -19.82 5.33 14.61
N GLU A 70 -18.63 5.89 14.77
CA GLU A 70 -18.44 7.35 14.87
C GLU A 70 -18.98 8.07 13.61
N PHE A 71 -18.75 7.51 12.43
CA PHE A 71 -19.26 8.06 11.18
C PHE A 71 -20.80 8.12 11.11
N THR A 72 -21.48 7.14 11.70
CA THR A 72 -22.95 7.14 11.72
C THR A 72 -23.53 8.28 12.57
N GLU A 73 -22.85 8.63 13.66
CA GLU A 73 -23.25 9.67 14.61
C GLU A 73 -22.81 11.10 14.22
N MET A 74 -22.01 11.25 13.16
CA MET A 74 -21.49 12.56 12.73
C MET A 74 -22.55 13.44 12.04
N ASN A 75 -22.48 14.74 12.37
CA ASN A 75 -23.17 15.81 11.65
C ASN A 75 -22.71 15.91 10.19
N ASP A 76 -23.62 16.35 9.32
CA ASP A 76 -23.38 16.46 7.88
C ASP A 76 -22.13 17.27 7.50
N ILE A 77 -21.77 18.30 8.27
CA ILE A 77 -20.56 19.11 7.99
C ILE A 77 -19.30 18.25 8.13
N THR A 78 -19.17 17.49 9.21
CA THR A 78 -18.01 16.63 9.48
C THR A 78 -18.02 15.38 8.59
N LYS A 79 -19.22 14.84 8.33
CA LYS A 79 -19.44 13.62 7.54
C LYS A 79 -18.82 13.72 6.14
N LYS A 80 -18.80 14.91 5.53
CA LYS A 80 -18.15 15.17 4.23
C LYS A 80 -16.71 14.67 4.17
N GLN A 81 -15.91 14.92 5.20
CA GLN A 81 -14.49 14.52 5.22
C GLN A 81 -14.32 13.02 5.49
N TYR A 82 -15.22 12.44 6.28
CA TYR A 82 -15.13 11.05 6.69
C TYR A 82 -15.63 10.04 5.65
N ILE A 83 -16.44 10.46 4.65
CA ILE A 83 -16.87 9.57 3.55
C ILE A 83 -15.65 8.93 2.87
N PHE A 84 -14.66 9.74 2.50
CA PHE A 84 -13.44 9.22 1.87
C PHE A 84 -12.53 8.50 2.85
N MET A 85 -12.54 8.85 4.14
CA MET A 85 -11.79 8.08 5.16
C MET A 85 -12.36 6.66 5.31
N VAL A 86 -13.68 6.50 5.31
CA VAL A 86 -14.34 5.18 5.38
C VAL A 86 -14.04 4.38 4.13
N SER A 87 -14.23 4.98 2.94
CA SER A 87 -13.90 4.36 1.66
C SER A 87 -12.46 3.85 1.64
N ARG A 88 -11.52 4.70 2.07
CA ARG A 88 -10.10 4.37 2.18
C ARG A 88 -9.82 3.23 3.15
N ALA A 89 -10.44 3.23 4.34
CA ALA A 89 -10.23 2.18 5.33
C ALA A 89 -10.74 0.81 4.85
N ILE A 90 -11.88 0.78 4.17
CA ILE A 90 -12.42 -0.44 3.55
C ILE A 90 -11.47 -0.94 2.46
N SER A 91 -11.07 -0.05 1.55
CA SER A 91 -10.12 -0.39 0.47
C SER A 91 -8.79 -0.91 1.01
N ALA A 92 -8.21 -0.25 2.03
CA ALA A 92 -6.97 -0.68 2.66
C ALA A 92 -7.08 -2.06 3.31
N LEU A 93 -8.18 -2.34 4.02
CA LEU A 93 -8.42 -3.65 4.62
C LEU A 93 -8.55 -4.74 3.55
N THR A 94 -9.34 -4.49 2.51
CA THR A 94 -9.50 -5.44 1.40
C THR A 94 -8.18 -5.70 0.67
N ALA A 95 -7.38 -4.67 0.39
CA ALA A 95 -6.05 -4.82 -0.21
C ALA A 95 -5.13 -5.68 0.66
N CYS A 96 -5.10 -5.47 1.98
CA CYS A 96 -4.27 -6.30 2.88
C CYS A 96 -4.64 -7.78 2.79
N VAL A 97 -5.93 -8.09 2.82
CA VAL A 97 -6.44 -9.47 2.78
C VAL A 97 -6.10 -10.13 1.45
N ILE A 98 -6.32 -9.42 0.33
CA ILE A 98 -6.06 -9.95 -1.01
C ILE A 98 -4.57 -10.10 -1.28
N MET A 99 -3.73 -9.14 -0.87
CA MET A 99 -2.27 -9.23 -0.99
C MET A 99 -1.68 -10.42 -0.22
N LEU A 100 -2.23 -10.74 0.95
CA LEU A 100 -1.86 -11.96 1.67
C LEU A 100 -2.35 -13.21 0.95
N ALA A 101 -3.59 -13.19 0.46
CA ALA A 101 -4.18 -14.33 -0.24
C ALA A 101 -3.47 -14.64 -1.55
N LEU A 102 -3.10 -13.63 -2.35
CA LEU A 102 -2.37 -13.76 -3.62
C LEU A 102 -1.04 -14.48 -3.44
N ARG A 103 -0.30 -14.18 -2.36
CA ARG A 103 0.98 -14.83 -2.03
C ARG A 103 0.83 -16.32 -1.72
N ILE A 104 -0.27 -16.70 -1.07
CA ILE A 104 -0.59 -18.11 -0.81
C ILE A 104 -1.10 -18.77 -2.10
N LEU A 105 -1.92 -18.06 -2.87
CA LEU A 105 -2.55 -18.56 -4.07
C LEU A 105 -1.54 -18.93 -5.16
N GLN A 106 -0.50 -18.12 -5.33
CA GLN A 106 0.60 -18.38 -6.27
C GLN A 106 1.31 -19.72 -6.02
N LEU A 107 1.23 -20.27 -4.80
CA LEU A 107 1.79 -21.57 -4.47
C LEU A 107 0.85 -22.75 -4.78
N ILE A 108 -0.45 -22.49 -5.00
CA ILE A 108 -1.51 -23.51 -5.04
C ILE A 108 -2.08 -23.71 -6.44
N THR A 109 -2.23 -22.64 -7.21
CA THR A 109 -2.92 -22.70 -8.51
C THR A 109 -2.22 -21.87 -9.57
N SER A 110 -2.33 -22.30 -10.82
CA SER A 110 -1.91 -21.56 -12.00
C SER A 110 -3.10 -21.14 -12.88
N SER A 111 -4.32 -21.11 -12.33
CA SER A 111 -5.53 -20.86 -13.11
C SER A 111 -5.75 -19.37 -13.40
N PHE A 112 -5.88 -19.03 -14.69
CA PHE A 112 -6.18 -17.68 -15.17
C PHE A 112 -7.40 -17.06 -14.49
N THR A 113 -8.52 -17.80 -14.40
CA THR A 113 -9.77 -17.26 -13.83
C THR A 113 -9.61 -16.88 -12.37
N ILE A 114 -8.82 -17.67 -11.62
CA ILE A 114 -8.59 -17.39 -10.21
C ILE A 114 -7.65 -16.19 -10.07
N TYR A 115 -6.56 -16.13 -10.84
CA TYR A 115 -5.68 -14.94 -10.84
C TYR A 115 -6.42 -13.67 -11.24
N PHE A 116 -7.23 -13.72 -12.29
CA PHE A 116 -8.04 -12.59 -12.73
C PHE A 116 -8.95 -12.08 -11.61
N LEU A 117 -9.64 -12.97 -10.90
CA LEU A 117 -10.53 -12.57 -9.80
C LEU A 117 -9.77 -11.88 -8.67
N PHE A 118 -8.63 -12.45 -8.24
CA PHE A 118 -7.86 -11.87 -7.14
C PHE A 118 -7.20 -10.55 -7.54
N PHE A 119 -6.62 -10.44 -8.74
CA PHE A 119 -6.10 -9.17 -9.24
C PHE A 119 -7.19 -8.13 -9.44
N LEU A 120 -8.39 -8.54 -9.87
CA LEU A 120 -9.52 -7.62 -10.01
C LEU A 120 -9.88 -6.99 -8.65
N ILE A 121 -9.92 -7.79 -7.59
CA ILE A 121 -10.22 -7.26 -6.25
C ILE A 121 -9.04 -6.41 -5.76
N ASP A 122 -7.80 -6.83 -5.98
CA ASP A 122 -6.60 -6.09 -5.57
C ASP A 122 -6.54 -4.71 -6.23
N ASP A 123 -6.64 -4.66 -7.56
CA ASP A 123 -6.63 -3.44 -8.35
C ASP A 123 -7.82 -2.54 -8.00
N LEU A 124 -9.01 -3.11 -7.77
CA LEU A 124 -10.19 -2.35 -7.35
C LEU A 124 -9.94 -1.67 -5.99
N SER A 125 -9.41 -2.42 -5.03
CA SER A 125 -9.04 -1.91 -3.72
C SER A 125 -7.99 -0.81 -3.85
N PHE A 126 -6.95 -1.03 -4.66
CA PHE A 126 -5.88 -0.07 -4.89
C PHE A 126 -6.36 1.24 -5.54
N TYR A 127 -7.10 1.16 -6.66
CA TYR A 127 -7.60 2.36 -7.34
C TYR A 127 -8.66 3.10 -6.51
N SER A 128 -9.51 2.37 -5.80
CA SER A 128 -10.49 2.97 -4.88
C SER A 128 -9.80 3.71 -3.74
N LEU A 129 -8.73 3.11 -3.18
CA LEU A 129 -7.88 3.71 -2.16
C LEU A 129 -7.28 5.02 -2.68
N LEU A 130 -6.60 4.99 -3.82
CA LEU A 130 -5.98 6.16 -4.43
C LEU A 130 -6.96 7.31 -4.67
N GLY A 131 -8.09 7.03 -5.32
CA GLY A 131 -9.07 8.08 -5.58
C GLY A 131 -9.75 8.61 -4.31
N SER A 132 -9.84 7.80 -3.25
CA SER A 132 -10.30 8.27 -1.93
C SER A 132 -9.32 9.27 -1.31
N TYR A 133 -8.02 9.08 -1.53
CA TYR A 133 -7.00 10.05 -1.12
C TYR A 133 -7.04 11.33 -1.95
N VAL A 134 -7.21 11.23 -3.28
CA VAL A 134 -7.43 12.40 -4.15
C VAL A 134 -8.66 13.19 -3.67
N GLY A 135 -9.77 12.50 -3.42
CA GLY A 135 -11.01 13.10 -2.91
C GLY A 135 -10.80 13.79 -1.55
N SER A 136 -10.09 13.14 -0.62
CA SER A 136 -9.75 13.71 0.68
C SER A 136 -8.88 14.96 0.56
N ALA A 137 -7.87 14.95 -0.32
CA ALA A 137 -6.99 16.08 -0.56
C ALA A 137 -7.73 17.27 -1.17
N ILE A 138 -8.61 17.03 -2.15
CA ILE A 138 -9.45 18.07 -2.77
C ILE A 138 -10.42 18.66 -1.74
N LEU A 139 -11.08 17.83 -0.92
CA LEU A 139 -11.97 18.35 0.12
C LEU A 139 -11.22 19.19 1.16
N LEU A 140 -10.01 18.77 1.55
CA LEU A 140 -9.19 19.52 2.48
C LEU A 140 -8.70 20.85 1.88
N TYR A 141 -8.31 20.84 0.61
CA TYR A 141 -8.00 22.06 -0.14
C TYR A 141 -9.17 23.03 -0.14
N LEU A 142 -10.37 22.56 -0.47
CA LEU A 142 -11.58 23.38 -0.51
C LEU A 142 -11.94 23.92 0.88
N ALA A 143 -11.81 23.09 1.92
CA ALA A 143 -12.05 23.50 3.30
C ALA A 143 -11.07 24.57 3.79
N THR A 144 -9.81 24.51 3.35
CA THR A 144 -8.74 25.41 3.83
C THR A 144 -8.75 26.75 3.08
N ILE A 145 -8.88 26.72 1.76
CA ILE A 145 -8.66 27.92 0.91
C ILE A 145 -9.99 28.60 0.57
N ARG A 146 -11.07 27.84 0.42
CA ARG A 146 -12.40 28.36 0.09
C ARG A 146 -13.45 27.88 1.10
N PRO A 147 -13.31 28.21 2.39
CA PRO A 147 -14.19 27.71 3.46
C PRO A 147 -15.67 28.07 3.24
N ILE A 148 -15.95 29.25 2.68
CA ILE A 148 -17.32 29.69 2.35
C ILE A 148 -17.96 28.79 1.29
N LEU A 149 -17.20 28.42 0.24
CA LEU A 149 -17.69 27.53 -0.81
C LEU A 149 -17.89 26.11 -0.26
N TYR A 150 -16.95 25.63 0.55
CA TYR A 150 -17.02 24.32 1.19
C TYR A 150 -18.25 24.19 2.12
N SER A 151 -18.52 25.20 2.93
CA SER A 151 -19.68 25.20 3.84
C SER A 151 -21.00 25.30 3.08
N ASN A 152 -21.12 26.26 2.15
CA ASN A 152 -22.42 26.65 1.60
C ASN A 152 -22.80 25.92 0.30
N ARG A 153 -21.84 25.43 -0.49
CA ARG A 153 -22.10 24.83 -1.81
C ARG A 153 -21.90 23.32 -1.84
N ILE A 154 -20.96 22.79 -1.07
CA ILE A 154 -20.65 21.36 -1.09
C ILE A 154 -21.55 20.65 -0.10
N SER A 155 -22.54 19.92 -0.59
CA SER A 155 -23.40 19.07 0.25
C SER A 155 -22.77 17.69 0.47
N VAL A 156 -23.20 16.98 1.52
CA VAL A 156 -22.82 15.57 1.76
C VAL A 156 -23.19 14.69 0.58
N ARG A 157 -24.36 14.93 -0.04
CA ARG A 157 -24.82 14.20 -1.24
C ARG A 157 -23.86 14.37 -2.40
N THR A 158 -23.31 15.57 -2.58
CA THR A 158 -22.31 15.83 -3.63
C THR A 158 -21.04 15.00 -3.38
N VAL A 159 -20.59 14.90 -2.13
CA VAL A 159 -19.43 14.08 -1.78
C VAL A 159 -19.69 12.59 -2.02
N TYR A 160 -20.88 12.08 -1.67
CA TYR A 160 -21.25 10.70 -2.01
C TYR A 160 -21.24 10.42 -3.52
N LYS A 161 -21.72 11.37 -4.35
CA LYS A 161 -21.64 11.24 -5.81
C LYS A 161 -20.19 11.12 -6.29
N PHE A 162 -19.27 11.89 -5.72
CA PHE A 162 -17.85 11.77 -6.03
C PHE A 162 -17.26 10.43 -5.57
N ALA A 163 -17.65 9.93 -4.40
CA ALA A 163 -17.21 8.62 -3.92
C ALA A 163 -17.71 7.46 -4.81
N ILE A 164 -18.97 7.53 -5.27
CA ILE A 164 -19.53 6.56 -6.23
C ILE A 164 -18.82 6.66 -7.58
N ALA A 165 -18.59 7.87 -8.09
CA ALA A 165 -17.86 8.08 -9.35
C ALA A 165 -16.43 7.53 -9.27
N ASN A 166 -15.77 7.69 -8.11
CA ASN A 166 -14.48 7.08 -7.85
C ASN A 166 -14.57 5.56 -7.97
N LEU A 167 -15.51 4.93 -7.26
CA LEU A 167 -15.69 3.48 -7.29
C LEU A 167 -15.93 2.94 -8.71
N ILE A 168 -16.80 3.60 -9.49
CA ILE A 168 -17.08 3.21 -10.88
C ILE A 168 -15.80 3.30 -11.73
N THR A 169 -15.04 4.38 -11.59
CA THR A 169 -13.75 4.54 -12.29
C THR A 169 -12.77 3.44 -11.90
N SER A 170 -12.67 3.13 -10.59
CA SER A 170 -11.81 2.07 -10.08
C SER A 170 -12.19 0.69 -10.64
N VAL A 171 -13.49 0.38 -10.76
CA VAL A 171 -13.95 -0.89 -11.35
C VAL A 171 -13.53 -1.01 -12.82
N VAL A 172 -13.70 0.06 -13.61
CA VAL A 172 -13.33 0.05 -15.03
C VAL A 172 -11.83 -0.18 -15.19
N LEU A 173 -11.01 0.54 -14.42
CA LEU A 173 -9.56 0.38 -14.45
C LEU A 173 -9.14 -1.03 -13.99
N ALA A 174 -9.68 -1.51 -12.87
CA ALA A 174 -9.35 -2.81 -12.31
C ALA A 174 -9.67 -3.96 -13.25
N ILE A 175 -10.79 -3.93 -13.97
CA ILE A 175 -11.10 -4.96 -14.98
C ILE A 175 -10.02 -4.97 -16.05
N THR A 176 -9.65 -3.80 -16.57
CA THR A 176 -8.64 -3.74 -17.65
C THR A 176 -7.29 -4.23 -17.17
N THR A 177 -6.82 -3.79 -16.00
CA THR A 177 -5.48 -4.13 -15.51
C THR A 177 -5.39 -5.58 -15.04
N ALA A 178 -6.40 -6.08 -14.32
CA ALA A 178 -6.43 -7.45 -13.86
C ALA A 178 -6.46 -8.46 -15.01
N MET A 179 -7.12 -8.14 -16.13
CA MET A 179 -7.10 -8.99 -17.32
C MET A 179 -5.67 -9.17 -17.85
N PHE A 180 -4.90 -8.09 -17.95
CA PHE A 180 -3.53 -8.16 -18.44
C PHE A 180 -2.58 -8.83 -17.43
N GLN A 181 -2.72 -8.54 -16.13
CA GLN A 181 -1.91 -9.18 -15.10
C GLN A 181 -2.15 -10.70 -15.03
N ALA A 182 -3.41 -11.14 -15.17
CA ALA A 182 -3.72 -12.57 -15.22
C ALA A 182 -3.19 -13.26 -16.47
N ALA A 183 -3.19 -12.56 -17.61
CA ALA A 183 -2.68 -13.07 -18.89
C ALA A 183 -1.15 -13.20 -18.90
N ASP A 184 -0.44 -12.45 -18.06
CA ASP A 184 1.02 -12.54 -17.90
C ASP A 184 1.42 -13.76 -17.05
N LEU A 185 0.59 -14.16 -16.07
CA LEU A 185 0.90 -15.26 -15.15
C LEU A 185 0.30 -16.61 -15.53
N SER A 186 -0.68 -16.65 -16.42
CA SER A 186 -1.39 -17.87 -16.75
C SER A 186 -1.90 -17.87 -18.19
N ASP A 187 -1.79 -19.03 -18.84
CA ASP A 187 -2.39 -19.27 -20.14
C ASP A 187 -3.92 -19.16 -20.05
N GLY A 188 -4.45 -18.10 -20.66
CA GLY A 188 -5.86 -17.76 -20.64
C GLY A 188 -6.49 -17.64 -22.03
N PRO A 189 -7.74 -17.17 -22.11
CA PRO A 189 -8.43 -16.93 -23.39
C PRO A 189 -7.77 -15.84 -24.24
N PHE A 190 -6.86 -15.06 -23.65
CA PHE A 190 -6.09 -14.02 -24.31
C PHE A 190 -4.62 -14.20 -23.94
N GLN A 191 -3.73 -14.19 -24.93
CA GLN A 191 -2.28 -14.19 -24.73
C GLN A 191 -1.75 -12.78 -25.05
N CYS A 192 -1.04 -12.19 -24.10
CA CYS A 192 -0.43 -10.86 -24.25
C CYS A 192 1.01 -11.04 -24.76
N ASP A 193 1.27 -10.71 -26.04
CA ASP A 193 2.63 -10.79 -26.60
C ASP A 193 3.59 -9.85 -25.86
N LEU A 194 4.68 -10.40 -25.34
CA LEU A 194 5.73 -9.72 -24.57
C LEU A 194 6.38 -8.57 -25.35
N LYS A 195 6.42 -8.65 -26.68
CA LYS A 195 7.07 -7.63 -27.52
C LYS A 195 6.24 -6.37 -27.73
N HIS A 196 4.91 -6.46 -27.62
CA HIS A 196 4.01 -5.35 -27.97
C HIS A 196 2.94 -5.08 -26.92
N CYS A 197 2.26 -6.11 -26.42
CA CYS A 197 1.12 -5.96 -25.51
C CYS A 197 1.55 -5.57 -24.08
N GLN A 198 2.56 -6.25 -23.54
CA GLN A 198 3.07 -5.99 -22.19
C GLN A 198 3.65 -4.57 -22.01
N PRO A 199 4.54 -4.05 -22.90
CA PRO A 199 5.09 -2.70 -22.73
C PRO A 199 4.05 -1.59 -22.86
N ILE A 200 3.06 -1.74 -23.77
CA ILE A 200 1.98 -0.76 -23.93
C ILE A 200 1.11 -0.72 -22.66
N THR A 201 0.77 -1.89 -22.13
CA THR A 201 -0.03 -1.98 -20.90
C THR A 201 0.71 -1.38 -19.71
N ASN A 202 1.99 -1.69 -19.55
CA ASN A 202 2.84 -1.12 -18.51
C ASN A 202 2.94 0.40 -18.62
N MET A 203 3.02 0.94 -19.84
CA MET A 203 3.00 2.39 -20.09
C MET A 203 1.68 3.04 -19.69
N ILE A 204 0.53 2.42 -20.01
CA ILE A 204 -0.78 2.94 -19.61
C ILE A 204 -0.91 2.93 -18.08
N MET A 205 -0.53 1.83 -17.43
CA MET A 205 -0.53 1.73 -15.97
C MET A 205 0.38 2.78 -15.33
N LEU A 206 1.58 3.00 -15.86
CA LEU A 206 2.51 4.02 -15.40
C LEU A 206 1.87 5.43 -15.46
N VAL A 207 1.22 5.78 -16.57
CA VAL A 207 0.57 7.09 -16.73
C VAL A 207 -0.57 7.27 -15.72
N LEU A 208 -1.40 6.24 -15.52
CA LEU A 208 -2.50 6.26 -14.56
C LEU A 208 -2.01 6.40 -13.11
N ILE A 209 -0.97 5.65 -12.75
CA ILE A 209 -0.32 5.71 -11.44
C ILE A 209 0.26 7.10 -11.21
N LEU A 210 1.10 7.60 -12.13
CA LEU A 210 1.74 8.91 -11.99
C LEU A 210 0.72 10.05 -11.85
N THR A 211 -0.32 10.06 -12.68
CA THR A 211 -1.37 11.09 -12.60
C THR A 211 -2.16 11.00 -11.28
N SER A 212 -2.50 9.79 -10.83
CA SER A 212 -3.23 9.57 -9.58
C SER A 212 -2.43 9.97 -8.33
N PHE A 213 -1.10 9.88 -8.38
CA PHE A 213 -0.21 10.26 -7.29
C PHE A 213 0.21 11.74 -7.31
N LEU A 214 0.38 12.33 -8.50
CA LEU A 214 0.82 13.71 -8.65
C LEU A 214 -0.25 14.70 -8.16
N ILE A 215 -1.54 14.41 -8.41
CA ILE A 215 -2.64 15.27 -7.96
C ILE A 215 -2.67 15.41 -6.42
N PRO A 216 -2.68 14.32 -5.61
CA PRO A 216 -2.57 14.41 -4.15
C PRO A 216 -1.29 15.08 -3.68
N ILE A 217 -0.12 14.76 -4.26
CA ILE A 217 1.14 15.35 -3.81
C ILE A 217 1.12 16.86 -3.99
N VAL A 218 0.72 17.35 -5.16
CA VAL A 218 0.66 18.80 -5.42
C VAL A 218 -0.36 19.48 -4.51
N THR A 219 -1.56 18.92 -4.39
CA THR A 219 -2.64 19.50 -3.56
C THR A 219 -2.30 19.50 -2.08
N LEU A 220 -1.80 18.39 -1.53
CA LEU A 220 -1.39 18.28 -0.13
C LEU A 220 -0.18 19.17 0.18
N SER A 221 0.80 19.26 -0.73
CA SER A 221 1.94 20.17 -0.60
C SER A 221 1.47 21.61 -0.50
N PHE A 222 0.58 22.01 -1.41
CA PHE A 222 0.02 23.36 -1.43
C PHE A 222 -0.74 23.69 -0.14
N VAL A 223 -1.59 22.77 0.33
CA VAL A 223 -2.34 22.94 1.58
C VAL A 223 -1.41 23.03 2.79
N LEU A 224 -0.39 22.16 2.87
CA LEU A 224 0.57 22.15 3.96
C LEU A 224 1.37 23.47 4.02
N VAL A 225 1.87 23.92 2.87
CA VAL A 225 2.58 25.21 2.73
C VAL A 225 1.68 26.36 3.17
N THR A 226 0.43 26.38 2.71
CA THR A 226 -0.56 27.40 3.10
C THR A 226 -0.80 27.41 4.61
N LEU A 227 -1.02 26.25 5.23
CA LEU A 227 -1.20 26.12 6.68
C LEU A 227 0.04 26.57 7.48
N CYS A 228 1.25 26.31 6.96
CA CYS A 228 2.49 26.80 7.56
C CYS A 228 2.60 28.32 7.51
N PHE A 229 2.27 28.95 6.38
CA PHE A 229 2.25 30.40 6.26
C PHE A 229 1.20 31.07 7.16
N TYR A 230 -0.01 30.52 7.25
CA TYR A 230 -1.03 31.02 8.16
C TYR A 230 -0.57 30.99 9.62
N LYS A 231 0.10 29.91 10.04
CA LYS A 231 0.65 29.77 11.39
C LYS A 231 1.72 30.82 11.67
N ASN A 232 2.69 30.99 10.78
CA ASN A 232 3.75 31.99 10.94
C ASN A 232 3.16 33.42 11.02
N ARG A 233 2.12 33.70 10.23
CA ARG A 233 1.42 34.99 10.25
C ARG A 233 0.65 35.21 11.56
N SER A 234 -0.04 34.19 12.06
CA SER A 234 -0.76 34.24 13.35
C SER A 234 0.20 34.46 14.52
N GLU A 235 1.33 33.75 14.55
CA GLU A 235 2.38 33.94 15.56
C GLU A 235 2.99 35.35 15.51
N SER A 236 3.16 35.92 14.31
CA SER A 236 3.63 37.30 14.13
C SER A 236 2.63 38.36 14.61
N ILE A 237 1.33 38.05 14.67
CA ILE A 237 0.26 38.98 15.09
C ILE A 237 0.03 38.90 16.61
N GLY A 238 0.64 37.93 17.31
CA GLY A 238 0.55 37.78 18.76
C GLY A 238 -0.75 37.12 19.24
N ASP A 239 -1.51 36.49 18.35
CA ASP A 239 -2.76 35.80 18.70
C ASP A 239 -2.44 34.41 19.28
N PHE A 240 -1.97 34.41 20.52
CA PHE A 240 -1.82 33.20 21.32
C PHE A 240 -3.10 33.00 22.10
N THR A 241 -3.95 32.04 21.70
CA THR A 241 -4.69 31.17 22.62
C THR A 241 -5.55 30.17 21.86
N THR A 242 -5.58 28.94 22.38
CA THR A 242 -6.56 27.85 22.13
C THR A 242 -6.35 26.81 21.00
N ASP A 243 -5.85 27.11 19.79
CA ASP A 243 -5.89 26.13 18.66
C ASP A 243 -4.56 25.45 18.26
N ASN A 244 -3.48 25.70 19.00
CA ASN A 244 -2.13 25.25 18.61
C ASN A 244 -1.98 23.72 18.55
N SER A 245 -2.61 22.98 19.46
CA SER A 245 -2.49 21.51 19.51
C SER A 245 -3.27 20.81 18.39
N VAL A 246 -4.50 21.26 18.10
CA VAL A 246 -5.35 20.73 17.03
C VAL A 246 -4.75 21.07 15.66
N SER A 247 -4.33 22.31 15.46
CA SER A 247 -3.65 22.74 14.23
C SER A 247 -2.29 22.05 14.02
N LYS A 248 -1.53 21.81 15.10
CA LYS A 248 -0.29 21.01 15.04
C LYS A 248 -0.60 19.55 14.66
N SER A 249 -1.59 18.93 15.30
CA SER A 249 -2.01 17.55 15.00
C SER A 249 -2.46 17.40 13.53
N ALA A 250 -3.27 18.34 13.04
CA ALA A 250 -3.74 18.34 11.65
C ALA A 250 -2.59 18.48 10.64
N ARG A 251 -1.62 19.38 10.89
CA ARG A 251 -0.43 19.52 10.03
C ARG A 251 0.50 18.32 10.08
N THR A 252 0.72 17.75 11.27
CA THR A 252 1.53 16.53 11.42
C THR A 252 0.90 15.37 10.68
N ARG A 253 -0.42 15.17 10.80
CA ARG A 253 -1.16 14.17 10.02
C ARG A 253 -1.02 14.40 8.50
N LEU A 254 -1.15 15.65 8.06
CA LEU A 254 -1.01 16.02 6.66
C LEU A 254 0.41 15.75 6.12
N ALA A 255 1.44 16.10 6.90
CA ALA A 255 2.83 15.87 6.55
C ALA A 255 3.16 14.38 6.45
N TRP A 256 2.66 13.55 7.38
CA TRP A 256 2.82 12.10 7.31
C TRP A 256 2.07 11.48 6.12
N THR A 257 0.89 12.00 5.82
CA THR A 257 0.13 11.59 4.62
C THR A 257 0.96 11.90 3.36
N LEU A 258 1.50 13.11 3.24
CA LEU A 258 2.34 13.53 2.11
C LEU A 258 3.66 12.75 2.00
N PHE A 259 4.30 12.44 3.13
CA PHE A 259 5.48 11.59 3.17
C PHE A 259 5.17 10.19 2.65
N THR A 260 4.07 9.59 3.13
CA THR A 260 3.61 8.27 2.70
C THR A 260 3.29 8.26 1.21
N PHE A 261 2.61 9.30 0.70
CA PHE A 261 2.34 9.44 -0.73
C PHE A 261 3.59 9.54 -1.58
N THR A 262 4.54 10.38 -1.18
CA THR A 262 5.80 10.55 -1.89
C THR A 262 6.57 9.23 -1.92
N LEU A 263 6.61 8.50 -0.79
CA LEU A 263 7.28 7.20 -0.70
C LEU A 263 6.65 6.16 -1.63
N ILE A 264 5.33 6.00 -1.60
CA ILE A 264 4.61 5.07 -2.49
C ILE A 264 4.82 5.47 -3.95
N THR A 265 4.71 6.76 -4.27
CA THR A 265 4.87 7.24 -5.66
C THR A 265 6.25 6.94 -6.20
N LEU A 266 7.30 7.17 -5.40
CA LEU A 266 8.68 6.90 -5.80
C LEU A 266 8.89 5.40 -6.01
N THR A 267 8.37 4.58 -5.09
CA THR A 267 8.49 3.12 -5.15
C THR A 267 7.58 2.47 -6.18
N GLU A 268 6.54 3.13 -6.67
CA GLU A 268 5.72 2.68 -7.80
C GLU A 268 6.27 3.13 -9.15
N ALA A 269 6.71 4.38 -9.25
CA ALA A 269 7.18 4.97 -10.49
C ALA A 269 8.52 4.39 -10.95
N ILE A 270 9.46 4.15 -10.02
CA ILE A 270 10.80 3.65 -10.35
C ILE A 270 10.74 2.23 -10.95
N PRO A 271 10.14 1.21 -10.30
CA PRO A 271 10.06 -0.12 -10.88
C PRO A 271 9.28 -0.11 -12.19
N SER A 272 8.17 0.64 -12.25
CA SER A 272 7.36 0.73 -13.47
C SER A 272 8.15 1.32 -14.64
N PHE A 273 9.02 2.30 -14.41
CA PHE A 273 9.92 2.83 -15.43
C PHE A 273 10.96 1.81 -15.89
N TYR A 274 11.55 1.06 -14.97
CA TYR A 274 12.51 0.00 -15.31
C TYR A 274 11.85 -1.16 -16.06
N LEU A 275 10.65 -1.58 -15.64
CA LEU A 275 9.89 -2.68 -16.25
C LEU A 275 9.41 -2.35 -17.66
N VAL A 276 9.15 -1.09 -18.00
CA VAL A 276 8.91 -0.65 -19.39
C VAL A 276 10.16 -0.87 -20.26
N GLY A 277 11.36 -0.78 -19.69
CA GLY A 277 12.63 -0.96 -20.39
C GLY A 277 13.10 -2.42 -20.52
N THR A 278 12.53 -3.35 -19.74
CA THR A 278 12.93 -4.75 -19.69
C THR A 278 11.82 -5.67 -20.16
N SER A 279 12.03 -6.39 -21.27
CA SER A 279 11.13 -7.50 -21.68
C SER A 279 11.45 -8.72 -20.83
N ILE A 280 10.78 -8.83 -19.68
CA ILE A 280 10.89 -9.99 -18.78
C ILE A 280 9.82 -10.99 -19.21
N ASP A 281 10.29 -12.09 -19.80
CA ASP A 281 9.46 -13.18 -20.25
C ASP A 281 9.11 -14.07 -19.04
N SER A 282 7.88 -13.98 -18.57
CA SER A 282 7.31 -14.78 -17.46
C SER A 282 7.26 -16.29 -17.78
N SER A 283 7.39 -16.65 -19.07
CA SER A 283 7.35 -18.04 -19.57
C SER A 283 8.74 -18.64 -19.84
N MET A 284 9.82 -17.91 -19.58
CA MET A 284 11.17 -18.36 -19.91
C MET A 284 11.72 -19.37 -18.88
N ILE A 285 11.86 -20.62 -19.34
CA ILE A 285 12.47 -21.80 -18.73
C ILE A 285 13.59 -21.44 -17.74
N ILE A 286 13.64 -22.14 -16.59
CA ILE A 286 14.65 -22.05 -15.50
C ILE A 286 16.04 -21.56 -15.96
N CYS A 287 16.58 -22.13 -17.05
CA CYS A 287 17.89 -21.74 -17.60
C CYS A 287 17.96 -20.35 -18.25
N SER A 288 16.91 -19.86 -18.88
CA SER A 288 16.89 -18.52 -19.47
C SER A 288 16.92 -17.42 -18.40
N ASN A 289 16.18 -17.62 -17.30
CA ASN A 289 16.24 -16.72 -16.15
C ASN A 289 17.62 -16.77 -15.48
N PHE A 290 18.22 -17.96 -15.39
CA PHE A 290 19.59 -18.14 -14.91
C PHE A 290 20.61 -17.34 -15.75
N TYR A 291 20.51 -17.39 -17.08
CA TYR A 291 21.43 -16.67 -17.97
C TYR A 291 21.29 -15.15 -17.95
N LYS A 292 20.18 -14.63 -17.40
CA LYS A 292 19.90 -13.20 -17.28
C LYS A 292 19.87 -12.74 -15.82
N ALA A 293 20.33 -13.57 -14.88
CA ALA A 293 20.20 -13.29 -13.44
C ALA A 293 20.83 -11.94 -13.06
N ASP A 294 21.98 -11.61 -13.65
CA ASP A 294 22.68 -10.33 -13.50
C ASP A 294 21.81 -9.11 -13.85
N HIS A 295 20.98 -9.23 -14.88
CA HIS A 295 20.04 -8.19 -15.30
C HIS A 295 18.71 -8.18 -14.54
N LEU A 296 18.39 -9.27 -13.82
CA LEU A 296 17.14 -9.43 -13.08
C LEU A 296 17.21 -8.97 -11.62
N ILE A 297 18.42 -8.81 -11.05
CA ILE A 297 18.61 -8.31 -9.67
C ILE A 297 17.87 -6.98 -9.44
N VAL A 298 18.05 -6.01 -10.35
CA VAL A 298 17.46 -4.67 -10.19
C VAL A 298 15.93 -4.72 -10.26
N PRO A 299 15.28 -5.34 -11.28
CA PRO A 299 13.84 -5.53 -11.32
C PRO A 299 13.27 -6.18 -10.06
N PHE A 300 13.85 -7.30 -9.59
CA PHE A 300 13.36 -7.99 -8.40
C PHE A 300 13.53 -7.15 -7.13
N THR A 301 14.66 -6.45 -6.98
CA THR A 301 14.88 -5.53 -5.85
C THR A 301 13.84 -4.42 -5.84
N MET A 302 13.58 -3.81 -7.00
CA MET A 302 12.62 -2.72 -7.13
C MET A 302 11.19 -3.18 -6.85
N ASN A 303 10.79 -4.35 -7.35
CA ASN A 303 9.48 -4.93 -7.06
C ASN A 303 9.33 -5.26 -5.56
N SER A 304 10.37 -5.82 -4.94
CA SER A 304 10.38 -6.12 -3.50
C SER A 304 10.25 -4.85 -2.65
N LEU A 305 10.96 -3.78 -3.03
CA LEU A 305 10.85 -2.47 -2.36
C LEU A 305 9.46 -1.84 -2.51
N LYS A 306 8.83 -1.99 -3.68
CA LYS A 306 7.43 -1.59 -3.91
C LYS A 306 6.49 -2.32 -2.96
N THR A 307 6.59 -3.64 -2.88
CA THR A 307 5.80 -4.46 -1.94
C THR A 307 5.99 -3.98 -0.50
N LEU A 308 7.24 -3.78 -0.08
CA LEU A 308 7.56 -3.32 1.26
C LEU A 308 6.98 -1.93 1.56
N ALA A 309 7.08 -1.00 0.61
CA ALA A 309 6.52 0.34 0.75
C ALA A 309 5.00 0.32 0.92
N TRP A 310 4.30 -0.56 0.18
CA TRP A 310 2.87 -0.81 0.38
C TRP A 310 2.54 -1.33 1.77
N ALA A 311 3.29 -2.33 2.23
CA ALA A 311 3.09 -2.90 3.54
C ALA A 311 3.28 -1.85 4.66
N ILE A 312 4.26 -0.96 4.52
CA ILE A 312 4.46 0.18 5.43
C ILE A 312 3.30 1.17 5.33
N ALA A 313 2.92 1.59 4.12
CA ALA A 313 1.88 2.58 3.89
C ALA A 313 0.52 2.19 4.51
N LEU A 314 0.11 0.93 4.36
CA LEU A 314 -1.15 0.42 4.89
C LEU A 314 -1.20 0.38 6.42
N ASN A 315 -0.03 0.41 7.09
CA ASN A 315 0.06 0.58 8.54
C ASN A 315 0.02 2.06 8.96
N VAL A 316 0.72 2.93 8.21
CA VAL A 316 0.89 4.35 8.60
C VAL A 316 -0.44 5.10 8.62
N ASP A 317 -1.32 4.87 7.64
CA ASP A 317 -2.59 5.62 7.52
C ASP A 317 -3.56 5.42 8.70
N PRO A 318 -3.90 4.19 9.13
CA PRO A 318 -4.73 3.97 10.31
C PRO A 318 -4.01 4.39 11.60
N LEU A 319 -2.68 4.21 11.73
CA LEU A 319 -1.92 4.72 12.89
C LEU A 319 -2.03 6.24 13.00
N CYS A 320 -1.80 6.96 11.91
CA CYS A 320 -1.92 8.41 11.89
C CYS A 320 -3.33 8.87 12.26
N SER A 321 -4.34 8.13 11.81
CA SER A 321 -5.74 8.43 12.14
C SER A 321 -6.04 8.20 13.62
N LEU A 322 -5.58 7.09 14.21
CA LEU A 322 -5.74 6.80 15.65
C LEU A 322 -5.00 7.79 16.55
N LEU A 323 -3.81 8.25 16.13
CA LEU A 323 -2.95 9.12 16.93
C LEU A 323 -3.31 10.60 16.82
N PHE A 324 -3.70 11.06 15.62
CA PHE A 324 -3.81 12.49 15.33
C PHE A 324 -5.24 12.97 15.06
N ASP A 325 -6.20 12.08 14.79
CA ASP A 325 -7.60 12.47 14.67
C ASP A 325 -8.24 12.59 16.07
N PRO A 326 -8.68 13.79 16.50
CA PRO A 326 -9.14 14.00 17.86
C PRO A 326 -10.39 13.19 18.23
N ARG A 327 -11.29 12.92 17.26
CA ARG A 327 -12.51 12.14 17.53
C ARG A 327 -12.17 10.66 17.71
N ILE A 328 -11.43 10.11 16.76
CA ILE A 328 -11.02 8.70 16.80
C ILE A 328 -10.10 8.44 17.99
N ARG A 329 -9.14 9.34 18.25
CA ARG A 329 -8.22 9.24 19.39
C ARG A 329 -8.96 9.18 20.71
N LYS A 330 -10.05 9.94 20.88
CA LYS A 330 -10.85 9.92 22.11
C LYS A 330 -11.39 8.51 22.40
N VAL A 331 -11.96 7.85 21.40
CA VAL A 331 -12.47 6.48 21.52
C VAL A 331 -11.33 5.48 21.75
N TRP A 332 -10.24 5.63 21.00
CA TRP A 332 -9.06 4.77 21.16
C TRP A 332 -8.48 4.84 22.58
N VAL A 333 -8.32 6.04 23.14
CA VAL A 333 -7.82 6.23 24.52
C VAL A 333 -8.75 5.56 25.54
N GLN A 334 -10.08 5.68 25.35
CA GLN A 334 -11.04 4.99 26.22
C GLN A 334 -10.92 3.47 26.16
N HIS A 335 -10.70 2.90 24.97
CA HIS A 335 -10.46 1.46 24.83
C HIS A 335 -9.14 1.04 25.49
N THR A 336 -8.07 1.81 25.32
CA THR A 336 -6.77 1.50 25.93
C THR A 336 -6.80 1.59 27.46
N GLU A 337 -7.52 2.56 28.03
CA GLU A 337 -7.69 2.67 29.50
C GLU A 337 -8.53 1.51 30.04
N LYS A 338 -9.62 1.13 29.37
CA LYS A 338 -10.40 -0.07 29.73
C LYS A 338 -9.55 -1.34 29.68
N LEU A 339 -8.75 -1.51 28.63
CA LEU A 339 -7.85 -2.66 28.49
C LEU A 339 -6.81 -2.68 29.62
N LYS A 340 -6.22 -1.53 29.94
CA LYS A 340 -5.25 -1.39 31.04
C LYS A 340 -5.88 -1.79 32.38
N LEU A 341 -7.11 -1.38 32.66
CA LEU A 341 -7.85 -1.80 33.86
C LEU A 341 -8.11 -3.31 33.89
N VAL A 342 -8.49 -3.92 32.77
CA VAL A 342 -8.70 -5.37 32.67
C VAL A 342 -7.40 -6.14 32.92
N ILE A 343 -6.29 -5.71 32.30
CA ILE A 343 -4.98 -6.33 32.49
C ILE A 343 -4.53 -6.19 33.95
N GLN A 344 -4.67 -5.00 34.54
CA GLN A 344 -4.31 -4.74 35.94
C GLN A 344 -5.14 -5.60 36.91
N ASN A 345 -6.44 -5.74 36.67
CA ASN A 345 -7.31 -6.60 37.48
C ASN A 345 -6.97 -8.09 37.32
N THR A 346 -6.57 -8.52 36.12
CA THR A 346 -6.17 -9.91 35.85
C THR A 346 -4.83 -10.25 36.52
N ILE A 347 -3.87 -9.33 36.48
CA ILE A 347 -2.54 -9.50 37.11
C ILE A 347 -2.65 -9.41 38.65
N CYS A 348 -3.41 -8.45 39.19
CA CYS A 348 -3.64 -8.35 40.64
C CYS A 348 -4.50 -9.51 41.19
N GLY A 349 -5.48 -9.99 40.41
CA GLY A 349 -6.27 -11.18 40.75
C GLY A 349 -5.42 -12.44 40.88
N PHE A 350 -4.38 -12.60 40.06
CA PHE A 350 -3.43 -13.71 40.17
C PHE A 350 -2.49 -13.61 41.38
N SER A 351 -2.16 -12.39 41.82
CA SER A 351 -1.33 -12.15 43.01
C SER A 351 -2.04 -12.54 44.32
N SER A 352 -3.35 -12.31 44.41
CA SER A 352 -4.13 -12.66 45.61
C SER A 352 -4.28 -14.17 45.84
N THR A 353 -4.07 -15.01 44.82
CA THR A 353 -4.16 -16.47 44.92
C THR A 353 -2.87 -17.17 45.33
N LYS A 354 -1.72 -16.48 45.38
CA LYS A 354 -0.44 -17.09 45.79
C LYS A 354 -0.08 -16.91 47.26
N SER A 355 -0.84 -16.14 48.04
CA SER A 355 -0.58 -15.94 49.48
C SER A 355 -1.52 -16.73 50.41
N SER A 356 -2.19 -17.77 49.90
CA SER A 356 -3.09 -18.64 50.70
C SER A 356 -2.78 -20.13 50.55
N LYS A 357 -1.51 -20.49 50.30
CA LYS A 357 -1.00 -21.84 50.57
C LYS A 357 0.42 -21.75 51.10
N VAL A 358 0.53 -22.24 52.34
CA VAL A 358 1.69 -22.41 53.24
C VAL A 358 1.99 -21.21 54.12
#